data_AF-A0A2V9KE13-F1
#
_entry.id   AF-A0A2V9KE13-F1
#
_cell.length_a   1.000
_cell.length_b   1.000
_cell.length_c   1.000
_cell.angle_alpha   90.00
_cell.angle_beta   90.00
_cell.angle_gamma   90.00
#
_symmetry.space_group_name_H-M   'P 1'
#
loop_
_entity.id
_entity.type
_entity.pdbx_description
1 polymer ?
#
loop_
_entity_poly.entity_id
_entity_poly.type
_entity_poly.pdbx_seq_one_letter_code
_entity_poly.pdbx_strand_id
1 'polypeptide(L)'
;MPSLGPASARAPKFPVRNGGNPHGCVMAFNVKTNPETKKPRLAPAWMSGDLNIPDPPVVAAGVVFVLSTGENVRQTTTGGVIFKMPKIELLTVGDRQNQTQRAELFALDARTGKTLYRSGDTMEKWAHYSGLAVANGRVYAVDSSSQVYAFGVKEETKP
;
A
#
# COMPACT_ATOMS: atom_id res chain seq x y z
N MET A 1 7.67 4.06 -2.14
CA MET A 1 7.64 2.60 -2.39
C MET A 1 6.85 1.93 -1.29
N PRO A 2 6.01 0.93 -1.59
CA PRO A 2 5.36 0.12 -0.56
C PRO A 2 6.40 -0.78 0.14
N SER A 3 6.23 -1.00 1.44
CA SER A 3 6.94 -2.04 2.18
C SER A 3 5.96 -3.11 2.65
N LEU A 4 6.36 -4.36 2.54
CA LEU A 4 5.69 -5.49 3.18
C LEU A 4 6.27 -5.65 4.60
N GLY A 5 5.42 -5.53 5.61
CA GLY A 5 5.83 -5.59 7.01
C GLY A 5 6.46 -4.29 7.53
N PRO A 6 6.99 -4.32 8.77
CA PRO A 6 7.49 -3.14 9.43
C PRO A 6 8.74 -2.62 8.71
N ALA A 7 8.93 -1.30 8.75
CA ALA A 7 10.17 -0.72 8.27
C ALA A 7 11.38 -1.31 9.00
N SER A 8 12.45 -1.59 8.26
CA SER A 8 13.70 -2.13 8.80
C SER A 8 14.19 -1.29 9.98
N ALA A 9 14.71 -1.95 11.03
CA ALA A 9 15.40 -1.27 12.13
C ALA A 9 16.60 -0.43 11.66
N ARG A 10 17.13 -0.71 10.47
CA ARG A 10 18.23 0.02 9.82
C ARG A 10 17.75 1.02 8.77
N ALA A 11 16.44 1.23 8.62
CA ALA A 11 15.90 2.21 7.69
C ALA A 11 16.37 3.63 8.09
N PRO A 12 16.57 4.53 7.11
CA PRO A 12 16.79 5.93 7.39
C PRO A 12 15.69 6.51 8.28
N LYS A 13 16.04 7.45 9.16
CA LYS A 13 15.03 8.14 9.99
C LYS A 13 14.22 9.09 9.11
N PHE A 14 12.91 8.89 9.08
CA PHE A 14 11.98 9.79 8.41
C PHE A 14 11.55 10.89 9.39
N PRO A 15 11.58 12.17 8.98
CA PRO A 15 11.22 13.27 9.86
C PRO A 15 9.72 13.32 10.19
N VAL A 16 8.86 12.77 9.32
CA VAL A 16 7.41 12.65 9.56
C VAL A 16 7.00 11.18 9.54
N ARG A 17 6.28 10.74 10.58
CA ARG A 17 5.73 9.39 10.69
C ARG A 17 4.27 9.47 11.10
N ASN A 18 3.38 8.89 10.30
CA ASN A 18 1.93 8.93 10.53
C ASN A 18 1.46 7.72 11.36
N GLY A 19 2.13 7.46 12.49
CA GLY A 19 1.85 6.33 13.38
C GLY A 19 2.76 5.11 13.17
N GLY A 20 2.38 4.00 13.81
CA GLY A 20 3.02 2.70 13.61
C GLY A 20 2.59 2.06 12.29
N ASN A 21 3.42 1.15 11.78
CA ASN A 21 3.22 0.48 10.50
C ASN A 21 3.70 -0.99 10.52
N PRO A 22 3.17 -1.83 11.41
CA PRO A 22 3.61 -3.22 11.57
C PRO A 22 3.37 -4.11 10.34
N HIS A 23 2.40 -3.81 9.48
CA HIS A 23 2.04 -4.66 8.34
C HIS A 23 2.56 -4.13 7.01
N GLY A 24 2.92 -2.85 6.96
CA GLY A 24 3.41 -2.21 5.76
C GLY A 24 3.17 -0.71 5.78
N CYS A 25 3.83 0.00 4.85
CA CYS A 25 3.62 1.43 4.67
C CYS A 25 4.05 1.90 3.28
N VAL A 26 3.69 3.14 2.96
CA VAL A 26 4.31 3.91 1.89
C VAL A 26 5.38 4.81 2.48
N MET A 27 6.58 4.75 1.89
CA MET A 27 7.70 5.65 2.19
C MET A 27 7.94 6.62 1.04
N ALA A 28 8.09 7.91 1.37
CA ALA A 28 8.40 8.97 0.43
C ALA A 28 9.80 9.56 0.66
N PHE A 29 10.48 9.85 -0.45
CA PHE A 29 11.81 10.44 -0.45
C PHE A 29 11.83 11.66 -1.38
N ASN A 30 12.50 12.71 -0.94
CA ASN A 30 12.85 13.83 -1.81
C ASN A 30 14.14 13.48 -2.56
N VAL A 31 14.15 13.70 -3.87
CA VAL A 31 15.40 13.70 -4.64
C VAL A 31 16.09 15.04 -4.36
N LYS A 32 17.29 15.00 -3.79
CA LYS A 32 18.12 16.18 -3.53
C LYS A 32 19.47 16.03 -4.20
N THR A 33 20.11 17.12 -4.56
CA THR A 33 21.52 17.10 -4.98
C THR A 33 22.42 17.01 -3.75
N ASN A 34 23.43 16.13 -3.78
CA ASN A 34 24.49 16.14 -2.79
C ASN A 34 25.37 17.39 -3.04
N PRO A 35 25.56 18.28 -2.06
CA PRO A 35 26.30 19.53 -2.26
C PRO A 35 27.77 19.32 -2.62
N GLU A 36 28.38 18.24 -2.14
CA GLU A 36 29.79 17.89 -2.37
C GLU A 36 29.96 17.16 -3.70
N THR A 37 29.25 16.04 -3.88
CA THR A 37 29.47 15.16 -5.03
C THR A 37 28.68 15.57 -6.27
N LYS A 38 27.74 16.52 -6.14
CA LYS A 38 26.77 16.95 -7.16
C LYS A 38 25.86 15.83 -7.70
N LYS A 39 25.92 14.62 -7.13
CA LYS A 39 25.08 13.48 -7.52
C LYS A 39 23.71 13.53 -6.85
N PRO A 40 22.65 12.97 -7.48
CA PRO A 40 21.35 12.83 -6.82
C PRO A 40 21.45 11.91 -5.61
N ARG A 41 20.73 12.25 -4.55
CA ARG A 41 20.55 11.43 -3.35
C ARG A 41 19.08 11.43 -2.91
N LEU A 42 18.66 10.36 -2.27
CA LEU A 42 17.34 10.26 -1.65
C LEU A 42 17.39 10.76 -0.22
N ALA A 43 16.60 11.79 0.10
CA ALA A 43 16.41 12.28 1.46
C ALA A 43 15.04 11.81 1.97
N PRO A 44 14.96 11.06 3.09
CA PRO A 44 13.68 10.64 3.67
C PRO A 44 12.74 11.83 3.92
N ALA A 45 11.47 11.69 3.54
CA ALA A 45 10.46 12.74 3.70
C ALA A 45 9.40 12.34 4.72
N TRP A 46 8.61 11.31 4.43
CA TRP A 46 7.57 10.84 5.35
C TRP A 46 7.31 9.34 5.21
N MET A 47 6.69 8.77 6.24
CA MET A 47 6.10 7.43 6.24
C MET A 47 4.61 7.51 6.52
N SER A 48 3.81 6.77 5.76
CA SER A 48 2.39 6.58 6.08
C SER A 48 2.21 5.85 7.41
N GLY A 49 0.96 5.79 7.87
CA GLY A 49 0.55 4.82 8.88
C GLY A 49 0.54 3.39 8.34
N ASP A 50 -0.01 2.49 9.14
CA ASP A 50 -0.13 1.08 8.81
C ASP A 50 -1.01 0.84 7.58
N LEU A 51 -0.49 0.00 6.69
CA LEU A 51 -1.19 -0.50 5.51
C LEU A 51 -0.95 -2.01 5.47
N ASN A 52 -2.02 -2.79 5.38
CA ASN A 52 -1.91 -4.23 5.33
C ASN A 52 -1.52 -4.66 3.91
N ILE A 53 -0.23 -4.93 3.71
CA ILE A 53 0.33 -5.40 2.44
C ILE A 53 -0.02 -4.40 1.31
N PRO A 54 0.52 -3.18 1.34
CA PRO A 54 0.14 -2.15 0.38
C PRO A 54 0.60 -2.47 -1.03
N ASP A 55 -0.31 -2.30 -2.00
CA ASP A 55 0.02 -2.32 -3.43
C ASP A 55 0.81 -1.05 -3.84
N PRO A 56 1.45 -1.04 -5.02
CA PRO A 56 2.09 0.16 -5.55
C PRO A 56 1.12 1.36 -5.58
N PRO A 57 1.49 2.52 -5.00
CA PRO A 57 0.61 3.67 -4.96
C PRO A 57 0.54 4.38 -6.32
N VAL A 58 -0.56 5.10 -6.55
CA VAL A 58 -0.72 6.06 -7.66
C VAL A 58 -0.81 7.47 -7.09
N VAL A 59 -0.18 8.43 -7.75
CA VAL A 59 -0.18 9.83 -7.31
C VAL A 59 -0.90 10.69 -8.34
N ALA A 60 -1.92 11.43 -7.89
CA ALA A 60 -2.66 12.37 -8.73
C ALA A 60 -3.09 13.59 -7.90
N ALA A 61 -2.99 14.78 -8.49
CA ALA A 61 -3.44 16.04 -7.86
C ALA A 61 -2.93 16.27 -6.42
N GLY A 62 -1.69 15.88 -6.10
CA GLY A 62 -1.13 16.06 -4.76
C GLY A 62 -1.61 15.05 -3.71
N VAL A 63 -2.31 14.00 -4.15
CA VAL A 63 -2.80 12.90 -3.31
C VAL A 63 -2.12 11.60 -3.75
N VAL A 64 -1.66 10.83 -2.75
CA VAL A 64 -1.15 9.46 -2.95
C VAL A 64 -2.28 8.50 -2.62
N PHE A 65 -2.75 7.78 -3.62
CA PHE A 65 -3.71 6.69 -3.47
C PHE A 65 -2.96 5.37 -3.32
N VAL A 66 -3.33 4.59 -2.31
CA VAL A 66 -2.72 3.29 -2.05
C VAL A 66 -3.79 2.32 -1.58
N LEU A 67 -3.73 1.09 -2.11
CA LEU A 67 -4.61 0.01 -1.70
C LEU A 67 -3.92 -0.81 -0.61
N SER A 68 -4.49 -0.80 0.59
CA SER A 68 -4.19 -1.81 1.62
C SER A 68 -4.93 -3.08 1.20
N THR A 69 -4.21 -4.11 0.78
CA THR A 69 -4.83 -5.24 0.05
C THR A 69 -5.57 -6.21 0.94
N GLY A 70 -5.18 -6.33 2.22
CA GLY A 70 -5.76 -7.32 3.12
C GLY A 70 -5.38 -8.76 2.76
N GLU A 71 -4.40 -8.96 1.88
CA GLU A 71 -4.01 -10.28 1.40
C GLU A 71 -3.39 -11.18 2.50
N ASN A 72 -3.55 -12.49 2.35
CA ASN A 72 -2.68 -13.48 2.97
C ASN A 72 -1.53 -13.88 2.02
N VAL A 73 -0.33 -13.32 2.23
CA VAL A 73 0.84 -13.56 1.37
C VAL A 73 1.55 -14.89 1.64
N ARG A 74 1.10 -15.67 2.63
CA ARG A 74 1.70 -16.97 2.94
C ARG A 74 1.54 -17.92 1.76
N GLN A 75 2.62 -18.60 1.37
CA GLN A 75 2.62 -19.53 0.23
C GLN A 75 2.64 -21.00 0.66
N THR A 76 3.15 -21.30 1.87
CA THR A 76 3.43 -22.66 2.33
C THR A 76 2.81 -22.97 3.69
N THR A 77 2.52 -24.24 3.95
CA THR A 77 1.93 -24.73 5.22
C THR A 77 2.88 -24.59 6.41
N THR A 78 4.19 -24.50 6.18
CA THR A 78 5.23 -24.47 7.21
C THR A 78 5.84 -23.08 7.41
N GLY A 79 5.64 -22.15 6.46
CA GLY A 79 6.36 -20.87 6.43
C GLY A 79 7.84 -21.00 6.03
N GLY A 80 8.55 -19.88 5.89
CA GLY A 80 9.99 -19.86 5.58
C GLY A 80 10.37 -19.56 4.13
N VAL A 81 11.68 -19.51 3.86
CA VAL A 81 12.24 -19.24 2.52
C VAL A 81 12.11 -20.49 1.66
N ILE A 82 11.28 -20.43 0.61
CA ILE A 82 10.90 -21.56 -0.24
C ILE A 82 12.11 -22.36 -0.75
N PHE A 83 13.19 -21.68 -1.17
CA PHE A 83 14.41 -22.32 -1.68
C PHE A 83 15.24 -23.09 -0.64
N LYS A 84 14.94 -22.94 0.65
CA LYS A 84 15.65 -23.65 1.73
C LYS A 84 14.88 -24.85 2.26
N MET A 85 13.71 -25.16 1.69
CA MET A 85 12.87 -26.25 2.18
C MET A 85 13.14 -27.56 1.43
N PRO A 86 13.43 -28.67 2.13
CA PRO A 86 13.69 -29.97 1.50
C PRO A 86 12.44 -30.56 0.83
N LYS A 87 11.24 -30.14 1.28
CA LYS A 87 9.94 -30.44 0.66
C LYS A 87 9.08 -29.18 0.75
N ILE A 88 8.49 -28.77 -0.37
CA ILE A 88 7.59 -27.62 -0.42
C ILE A 88 6.16 -28.13 -0.33
N GLU A 89 5.47 -27.74 0.75
CA GLU A 89 4.03 -27.95 0.90
C GLU A 89 3.32 -26.62 0.68
N LEU A 90 2.76 -26.46 -0.51
CA LEU A 90 2.03 -25.27 -0.92
C LEU A 90 0.65 -25.23 -0.26
N LEU A 91 0.20 -24.03 0.08
CA LEU A 91 -1.19 -23.79 0.46
C LEU A 91 -2.11 -24.00 -0.75
N THR A 92 -3.27 -24.59 -0.52
CA THR A 92 -4.32 -24.69 -1.55
C THR A 92 -4.98 -23.33 -1.81
N VAL A 93 -5.79 -23.22 -2.86
CA VAL A 93 -6.57 -22.00 -3.10
C VAL A 93 -7.51 -21.70 -1.92
N GLY A 94 -8.14 -22.72 -1.33
CA GLY A 94 -8.98 -22.55 -0.15
C GLY A 94 -8.20 -22.04 1.07
N ASP A 95 -7.00 -22.57 1.29
CA ASP A 95 -6.15 -22.11 2.39
C ASP A 95 -5.70 -20.65 2.22
N ARG A 96 -5.45 -20.22 0.98
CA ARG A 96 -5.05 -18.84 0.65
C ARG A 96 -6.18 -17.83 0.83
N GLN A 97 -7.43 -18.28 0.88
CA GLN A 97 -8.59 -17.43 1.19
C GLN A 97 -8.80 -17.23 2.70
N ASN A 98 -8.10 -18.00 3.54
CA ASN A 98 -8.14 -17.83 4.98
C ASN A 98 -7.19 -16.71 5.42
N GLN A 99 -7.47 -16.11 6.59
CA GLN A 99 -6.64 -15.06 7.21
C GLN A 99 -6.47 -13.79 6.36
N THR A 100 -7.42 -13.53 5.46
CA THR A 100 -7.50 -12.28 4.70
C THR A 100 -8.32 -11.22 5.44
N GLN A 101 -8.11 -9.95 5.11
CA GLN A 101 -8.93 -8.82 5.54
C GLN A 101 -9.52 -8.11 4.33
N ARG A 102 -10.54 -7.27 4.52
CA ARG A 102 -11.08 -6.45 3.43
C ARG A 102 -10.00 -5.50 2.91
N ALA A 103 -9.95 -5.33 1.58
CA ALA A 103 -9.11 -4.31 1.00
C ALA A 103 -9.65 -2.92 1.36
N GLU A 104 -8.76 -1.94 1.50
CA GLU A 104 -9.13 -0.57 1.84
C GLU A 104 -8.30 0.41 1.00
N LEU A 105 -9.00 1.32 0.30
CA LEU A 105 -8.36 2.42 -0.41
C LEU A 105 -8.05 3.55 0.57
N PHE A 106 -6.78 3.95 0.60
CA PHE A 106 -6.32 5.13 1.32
C PHE A 106 -5.99 6.25 0.35
N ALA A 107 -6.37 7.47 0.71
CA ALA A 107 -5.88 8.70 0.11
C ALA A 107 -5.01 9.44 1.13
N LEU A 108 -3.75 9.69 0.78
CA LEU A 108 -2.78 10.35 1.64
C LEU A 108 -2.37 11.69 1.03
N ASP A 109 -2.13 12.69 1.87
CA ASP A 109 -1.51 13.94 1.43
C ASP A 109 -0.08 13.66 0.93
N ALA A 110 0.24 14.03 -0.31
CA ALA A 110 1.53 13.66 -0.92
C ALA A 110 2.75 14.34 -0.28
N ARG A 111 2.55 15.44 0.45
CA ARG A 111 3.63 16.18 1.11
C ARG A 111 3.94 15.64 2.50
N THR A 112 2.95 15.08 3.18
CA THR A 112 3.05 14.72 4.60
C THR A 112 2.80 13.24 4.89
N GLY A 113 2.17 12.51 3.96
CA GLY A 113 1.73 11.13 4.15
C GLY A 113 0.53 10.97 5.08
N LYS A 114 -0.07 12.08 5.54
CA LYS A 114 -1.24 12.06 6.42
C LYS A 114 -2.44 11.50 5.67
N THR A 115 -3.19 10.60 6.30
CA THR A 115 -4.45 10.10 5.73
C THR A 115 -5.47 11.23 5.62
N LEU A 116 -5.95 11.44 4.39
CA LEU A 116 -7.04 12.36 4.06
C LEU A 116 -8.38 11.62 3.99
N TYR A 117 -8.38 10.40 3.46
CA TYR A 117 -9.55 9.55 3.32
C TYR A 117 -9.17 8.07 3.43
N ARG A 118 -10.14 7.27 3.86
CA ARG A 118 -10.09 5.80 3.86
C ARG A 118 -11.44 5.27 3.42
N SER A 119 -11.48 4.23 2.59
CA SER A 119 -12.75 3.63 2.14
C SER A 119 -13.44 2.78 3.19
N GLY A 120 -12.75 2.44 4.29
CA GLY A 120 -13.26 1.51 5.29
C GLY A 120 -13.59 0.18 4.65
N ASP A 121 -14.80 -0.28 4.93
CA ASP A 121 -15.34 -1.57 4.59
C ASP A 121 -16.11 -1.61 3.25
N THR A 122 -15.95 -0.57 2.42
CA THR A 122 -16.58 -0.46 1.09
C THR A 122 -16.22 -1.63 0.17
N MET A 123 -14.99 -2.13 0.22
CA MET A 123 -14.60 -3.31 -0.56
C MET A 123 -14.87 -4.57 0.27
N GLU A 124 -15.62 -5.52 -0.29
CA GLU A 124 -16.10 -6.67 0.47
C GLU A 124 -15.03 -7.74 0.69
N LYS A 125 -13.98 -7.73 -0.13
CA LYS A 125 -12.92 -8.75 -0.18
C LYS A 125 -11.54 -8.12 -0.20
N TRP A 126 -10.54 -8.96 0.06
CA TRP A 126 -9.13 -8.65 -0.14
C TRP A 126 -8.81 -8.48 -1.63
N ALA A 127 -7.66 -7.89 -1.95
CA ALA A 127 -7.12 -7.74 -3.30
C ALA A 127 -5.77 -8.46 -3.44
N HIS A 128 -5.37 -8.78 -4.68
CA HIS A 128 -4.06 -9.39 -4.99
C HIS A 128 -3.43 -8.69 -6.19
N TYR A 129 -2.33 -7.96 -5.98
CA TYR A 129 -1.56 -7.30 -7.05
C TYR A 129 -2.44 -6.64 -8.12
N SER A 130 -3.45 -5.91 -7.67
CA SER A 130 -4.51 -5.41 -8.54
C SER A 130 -4.13 -4.10 -9.23
N GLY A 131 -3.27 -3.32 -8.58
CA GLY A 131 -2.95 -1.95 -9.02
C GLY A 131 -4.15 -1.01 -8.94
N LEU A 132 -3.87 0.30 -8.98
CA LEU A 132 -4.91 1.32 -9.08
C LEU A 132 -4.87 1.97 -10.46
N ALA A 133 -6.04 2.26 -11.01
CA ALA A 133 -6.17 3.10 -12.20
C ALA A 133 -6.80 4.44 -11.82
N VAL A 134 -6.37 5.52 -12.47
CA VAL A 134 -6.94 6.85 -12.28
C VAL A 134 -7.40 7.38 -13.63
N ALA A 135 -8.69 7.68 -13.74
CA ALA A 135 -9.28 8.23 -14.94
C ALA A 135 -10.53 9.05 -14.60
N ASN A 136 -10.74 10.17 -15.32
CA ASN A 136 -11.93 11.03 -15.19
C ASN A 136 -12.26 11.43 -13.74
N GLY A 137 -11.23 11.80 -12.97
CA GLY A 137 -11.40 12.23 -11.57
C GLY A 137 -11.73 11.11 -10.59
N ARG A 138 -11.61 9.84 -11.00
CA ARG A 138 -11.90 8.66 -10.18
C ARG A 138 -10.69 7.75 -10.07
N VAL A 139 -10.60 7.07 -8.93
CA VAL A 139 -9.67 5.97 -8.67
C VAL A 139 -10.44 4.67 -8.75
N TYR A 140 -9.93 3.74 -9.54
CA TYR A 140 -10.52 2.41 -9.72
C TYR A 140 -9.65 1.37 -9.03
N ALA A 141 -10.30 0.49 -8.29
CA ALA A 141 -9.69 -0.65 -7.62
C ALA A 141 -10.51 -1.90 -7.91
N VAL A 142 -9.89 -3.08 -7.79
CA VAL A 142 -10.59 -4.36 -7.85
C VAL A 142 -10.31 -5.19 -6.61
N ASP A 143 -11.24 -6.07 -6.28
CA ASP A 143 -11.04 -7.10 -5.27
C ASP A 143 -10.89 -8.50 -5.89
N SER A 144 -10.57 -9.47 -5.04
CA SER A 144 -10.41 -10.89 -5.40
C SER A 144 -11.68 -11.58 -5.89
N SER A 145 -12.86 -10.95 -5.77
CA SER A 145 -14.13 -11.43 -6.35
C SER A 145 -14.47 -10.76 -7.67
N SER A 146 -13.48 -10.12 -8.32
CA SER A 146 -13.64 -9.43 -9.60
C SER A 146 -14.63 -8.27 -9.57
N GLN A 147 -14.90 -7.68 -8.39
CA GLN A 147 -15.68 -6.45 -8.29
C GLN A 147 -14.80 -5.24 -8.60
N VAL A 148 -15.34 -4.30 -9.39
CA VAL A 148 -14.68 -3.02 -9.70
C VAL A 148 -15.32 -1.92 -8.88
N TYR A 149 -14.49 -1.20 -8.11
CA TYR A 149 -14.90 -0.07 -7.29
C TYR A 149 -14.39 1.22 -7.92
N ALA A 150 -15.19 2.28 -7.87
CA ALA A 150 -14.82 3.60 -8.35
C ALA A 150 -15.00 4.63 -7.23
N PHE A 151 -13.89 5.25 -6.82
CA PHE A 151 -13.86 6.26 -5.78
C PHE A 151 -13.61 7.63 -6.40
N GLY A 152 -14.46 8.60 -6.09
CA GLY A 152 -14.34 9.98 -6.56
C GLY A 152 -14.73 10.95 -5.45
N VAL A 153 -14.45 12.24 -5.68
CA VAL A 153 -15.00 13.29 -4.82
C VAL A 153 -16.51 13.38 -5.05
N LYS A 154 -17.26 13.68 -4.00
CA LYS A 154 -18.69 13.98 -4.14
C LYS A 154 -18.81 15.21 -5.03
N GLU A 155 -19.53 15.09 -6.14
CA GLU A 155 -19.85 16.26 -6.96
C GLU A 155 -20.71 17.21 -6.12
N GLU A 156 -20.30 18.48 -6.05
CA GLU A 156 -21.20 19.51 -5.55
C GLU A 156 -22.37 19.58 -6.52
N THR A 157 -23.57 19.22 -6.04
CA THR A 157 -24.79 19.52 -6.77
C THR A 157 -24.88 21.04 -6.85
N LYS A 158 -24.57 21.59 -8.02
CA LYS A 158 -24.79 23.00 -8.33
C LYS A 158 -26.30 23.26 -8.17
N PRO A 159 -26.71 24.28 -7.40
CA PRO A 159 -28.13 24.59 -7.18
C PRO A 159 -28.86 24.91 -8.49
#